data_AF-A0A947U9C1-F1
#
_entry.id   AF-A0A947U9C1-F1
#
_cell.length_a   1.000
_cell.length_b   1.000
_cell.length_c   1.000
_cell.angle_alpha   90.00
_cell.angle_beta   90.00
_cell.angle_gamma   90.00
#
_symmetry.space_group_name_H-M   'P 1'
#
loop_
_entity.id
_entity.type
_entity.pdbx_description
1 polymer ?
#
loop_
_entity_poly.entity_id
_entity_poly.type
_entity_poly.pdbx_seq_one_letter_code
_entity_poly.pdbx_strand_id
1 'polypeptide(L)'
;MEDSADLKVKCLEAIRLLQSGHIDLLANQYGYALAFGRPADQAIHTDLSACLHELGAHGFTPLPTQPEIEVSFFTENASGIAAVIECLVETDSGAKLLVEFISTEKGIILEHISTAA
;
A
#
# COMPACT_ATOMS: atom_id res chain seq x y z
N MET A 1 19.01 8.55 4.73
CA MET A 1 17.70 8.35 5.38
C MET A 1 16.69 9.01 4.46
N GLU A 2 15.77 8.24 3.90
CA GLU A 2 14.69 8.79 3.07
C GLU A 2 13.89 9.77 3.93
N ASP A 3 13.59 10.95 3.40
CA ASP A 3 12.71 11.89 4.08
C ASP A 3 11.24 11.55 3.79
N SER A 4 10.33 12.18 4.53
CA SER A 4 8.89 11.91 4.38
C SER A 4 8.38 12.21 2.97
N ALA A 5 8.98 13.15 2.24
CA ALA A 5 8.53 13.49 0.89
C ALA A 5 8.86 12.38 -0.11
N ASP A 6 10.07 11.83 -0.04
CA ASP A 6 10.47 10.69 -0.88
C ASP A 6 9.59 9.46 -0.65
N LEU A 7 9.28 9.16 0.62
CA LEU A 7 8.40 8.05 0.99
C LEU A 7 6.98 8.24 0.43
N LYS A 8 6.44 9.46 0.48
CA LYS A 8 5.12 9.79 -0.10
C LYS A 8 5.11 9.65 -1.62
N VAL A 9 6.19 10.03 -2.31
CA VAL A 9 6.29 9.87 -3.77
C VAL A 9 6.26 8.40 -4.16
N LYS A 10 7.03 7.56 -3.48
CA LYS A 10 7.06 6.11 -3.76
C LYS A 10 5.74 5.42 -3.41
N CYS A 11 5.11 5.83 -2.31
CA CYS A 11 3.76 5.38 -1.98
C CYS A 11 2.78 5.73 -3.11
N LEU A 12 2.83 6.95 -3.63
CA LEU A 12 1.98 7.37 -4.75
C LEU A 12 2.19 6.55 -6.02
N GLU A 13 3.43 6.22 -6.34
CA GLU A 13 3.76 5.34 -7.48
C GLU A 13 3.15 3.95 -7.28
N ALA A 14 3.28 3.37 -6.09
CA ALA A 14 2.68 2.08 -5.74
C ALA A 14 1.15 2.12 -5.82
N ILE A 15 0.49 3.17 -5.30
CA ILE A 15 -0.98 3.31 -5.40
C ILE A 15 -1.42 3.44 -6.85
N ARG A 16 -0.66 4.13 -7.71
CA ARG A 16 -0.99 4.19 -9.15
C ARG A 16 -0.93 2.82 -9.81
N LEU A 17 0.05 1.99 -9.48
CA LEU A 17 0.13 0.61 -9.97
C LEU A 17 -1.04 -0.24 -9.46
N LEU A 18 -1.39 -0.09 -8.18
CA LEU A 18 -2.54 -0.77 -7.57
C LEU A 18 -3.85 -0.39 -8.28
N GLN A 19 -4.12 0.91 -8.43
CA GLN A 19 -5.36 1.42 -9.04
C GLN A 19 -5.49 1.06 -10.53
N SER A 20 -4.37 0.95 -11.25
CA SER A 20 -4.35 0.56 -12.66
C SER A 20 -4.36 -0.95 -12.89
N GLY A 21 -4.33 -1.75 -11.81
CA GLY A 21 -4.33 -3.21 -11.89
C GLY A 21 -3.00 -3.82 -12.33
N HIS A 22 -1.91 -3.05 -12.32
CA HIS A 22 -0.55 -3.54 -12.59
C HIS A 22 0.05 -4.24 -11.35
N ILE A 23 -0.64 -5.26 -10.86
CA ILE A 23 -0.32 -5.98 -9.62
C ILE A 23 1.02 -6.73 -9.74
N ASP A 24 1.36 -7.22 -10.93
CA ASP A 24 2.64 -7.83 -11.25
C ASP A 24 3.80 -6.84 -11.05
N LEU A 25 3.67 -5.62 -11.56
CA LEU A 25 4.67 -4.57 -11.40
C LEU A 25 4.78 -4.10 -9.94
N LEU A 26 3.63 -3.94 -9.27
CA LEU A 26 3.58 -3.59 -7.86
C LEU A 26 4.31 -4.64 -7.00
N ALA A 27 4.00 -5.92 -7.20
CA ALA A 27 4.63 -7.03 -6.49
C ALA A 27 6.14 -7.11 -6.79
N ASN A 28 6.55 -6.87 -8.03
CA ASN A 28 7.96 -6.91 -8.40
C ASN A 28 8.77 -5.74 -7.80
N GLN A 29 8.17 -4.54 -7.72
CA GLN A 29 8.86 -3.35 -7.21
C GLN A 29 8.85 -3.24 -5.68
N TYR A 30 7.73 -3.60 -5.05
CA TYR A 30 7.50 -3.38 -3.61
C TYR A 30 7.31 -4.68 -2.82
N GLY A 31 7.26 -5.84 -3.47
CA GLY A 31 6.98 -7.10 -2.78
C GLY A 31 5.63 -7.11 -2.06
N TYR A 32 5.47 -8.02 -1.09
CA TYR A 32 4.34 -8.01 -0.17
C TYR A 32 4.70 -8.72 1.14
N ALA A 33 4.70 -8.00 2.27
CA ALA A 33 5.15 -8.54 3.55
C ALA A 33 4.20 -9.64 4.07
N LEU A 34 2.89 -9.45 3.94
CA LEU A 34 1.86 -10.40 4.37
C LEU A 34 1.45 -11.38 3.26
N ALA A 35 2.40 -11.78 2.42
CA ALA A 35 2.16 -12.82 1.41
C ALA A 35 1.93 -14.20 2.03
N PHE A 36 2.47 -14.47 3.23
CA PHE A 36 2.33 -15.74 3.96
C PHE A 36 2.65 -17.00 3.12
N GLY A 37 3.72 -16.92 2.31
CA GLY A 37 4.17 -18.02 1.45
C GLY A 37 3.48 -18.11 0.09
N ARG A 38 2.49 -17.25 -0.18
CA ARG A 38 1.93 -17.06 -1.52
C ARG A 38 2.88 -16.21 -2.38
N PRO A 39 2.84 -16.34 -3.72
CA PRO A 39 3.41 -15.35 -4.61
C PRO A 39 2.83 -13.95 -4.32
N ALA A 40 3.68 -12.93 -4.27
CA ALA A 40 3.29 -11.58 -3.83
C ALA A 40 2.16 -10.99 -4.69
N ASP A 41 2.23 -11.18 -6.00
CA ASP A 41 1.18 -10.79 -6.96
C ASP A 41 -0.17 -11.46 -6.65
N GLN A 42 -0.17 -12.76 -6.39
CA GLN A 42 -1.40 -13.51 -6.05
C GLN A 42 -1.96 -13.08 -4.70
N ALA A 43 -1.08 -12.83 -3.72
CA ALA A 43 -1.47 -12.39 -2.39
C ALA A 43 -2.11 -11.00 -2.42
N ILE A 44 -1.46 -10.04 -3.09
CA ILE A 44 -2.00 -8.68 -3.28
C ILE A 44 -3.36 -8.75 -3.98
N HIS A 45 -3.45 -9.50 -5.09
CA HIS A 45 -4.70 -9.62 -5.83
C HIS A 45 -5.83 -10.21 -4.97
N THR A 46 -5.52 -11.26 -4.19
CA THR A 46 -6.50 -11.92 -3.32
C THR A 46 -6.99 -10.99 -2.23
N ASP A 47 -6.06 -10.33 -1.52
CA ASP A 47 -6.38 -9.49 -0.37
C ASP A 47 -7.12 -8.22 -0.84
N LEU A 48 -6.67 -7.60 -1.94
CA LEU A 48 -7.39 -6.48 -2.56
C LEU A 48 -8.82 -6.88 -2.98
N SER A 49 -8.98 -8.02 -3.64
CA SER A 49 -10.30 -8.49 -4.09
C SER A 49 -11.23 -8.74 -2.91
N ALA A 50 -10.71 -9.28 -1.79
CA ALA A 50 -11.47 -9.48 -0.57
C ALA A 50 -11.95 -8.15 0.02
N CYS A 51 -11.07 -7.15 0.12
CA CYS A 51 -11.45 -5.85 0.64
C CYS A 51 -12.45 -5.12 -0.27
N LEU A 52 -12.26 -5.14 -1.59
CA LEU A 52 -13.23 -4.53 -2.52
C LEU A 52 -14.59 -5.22 -2.42
N HIS A 53 -14.62 -6.55 -2.31
CA HIS A 53 -15.86 -7.30 -2.12
C HIS A 53 -16.57 -6.93 -0.82
N GLU A 54 -15.83 -6.83 0.29
CA GLU A 54 -16.37 -6.41 1.60
C GLU A 54 -16.99 -5.01 1.55
N LEU A 55 -16.36 -4.09 0.82
CA LEU A 55 -16.83 -2.71 0.65
C LEU A 55 -17.93 -2.55 -0.41
N GLY A 56 -18.34 -3.63 -1.08
CA GLY A 56 -19.28 -3.55 -2.21
C GLY A 56 -18.76 -2.71 -3.38
N ALA A 57 -17.44 -2.61 -3.53
CA ALA A 57 -16.75 -1.83 -4.54
C ALA A 57 -16.31 -2.71 -5.73
N HIS A 58 -16.16 -2.10 -6.91
CA HIS A 58 -15.60 -2.76 -8.10
C HIS A 58 -14.21 -2.24 -8.45
N GLY A 59 -13.78 -1.15 -7.83
CA GLY A 59 -12.47 -0.56 -8.03
C GLY A 59 -12.29 0.73 -7.26
N PHE A 60 -11.49 1.62 -7.81
CA PHE A 60 -11.06 2.85 -7.16
C PHE A 60 -11.63 4.08 -7.84
N THR A 61 -11.79 5.16 -7.07
CA THR A 61 -11.94 6.49 -7.67
C THR A 61 -10.57 7.01 -8.12
N PRO A 62 -10.53 7.98 -9.05
CA PRO A 62 -9.29 8.64 -9.40
C PRO A 62 -8.61 9.24 -8.18
N LEU A 63 -7.30 9.00 -8.03
CA LEU A 63 -6.47 9.64 -7.00
C LEU A 63 -6.71 11.15 -6.95
N PRO A 64 -7.00 11.74 -5.76
CA PRO A 64 -7.13 13.17 -5.62
C PRO A 64 -5.77 13.86 -5.84
N THR A 65 -5.80 15.17 -6.09
CA THR A 65 -4.59 16.00 -6.20
C THR A 65 -3.72 15.94 -4.93
N GLN A 66 -4.36 15.72 -3.77
CA GLN A 66 -3.72 15.58 -2.47
C GLN A 66 -4.25 14.32 -1.78
N PRO A 67 -3.58 13.17 -1.94
CA PRO A 67 -3.95 11.94 -1.25
C PRO A 67 -3.60 12.02 0.23
N GLU A 68 -4.42 11.33 1.04
CA GLU A 68 -4.23 11.19 2.47
C GLU A 68 -3.11 10.18 2.74
N ILE A 69 -1.87 10.69 2.85
CA ILE A 69 -0.67 9.89 3.14
C ILE A 69 0.00 10.38 4.42
N GLU A 70 0.07 9.50 5.41
CA GLU A 70 0.77 9.68 6.67
C GLU A 70 2.07 8.86 6.69
N VAL A 71 3.10 9.43 7.31
CA VAL A 71 4.41 8.77 7.46
C VAL A 71 4.82 8.90 8.91
N SER A 72 5.00 7.76 9.56
CA SER A 72 5.40 7.66 10.97
C SER A 72 6.76 6.99 11.08
N PHE A 73 7.75 7.71 11.59
CA PHE A 73 9.11 7.20 11.76
C PHE A 73 9.27 6.47 13.09
N PHE A 74 10.01 5.38 13.06
CA PHE A 74 10.39 4.63 14.25
C PHE A 74 11.80 5.01 14.69
N THR A 75 12.07 4.87 15.99
CA THR A 75 13.45 4.78 16.47
C THR A 75 14.07 3.48 15.96
N GLU A 76 15.41 3.43 15.89
CA GLU A 76 16.15 2.22 15.53
C GLU A 76 15.65 1.02 16.34
N ASN A 77 15.38 -0.08 15.64
CA ASN A 77 14.75 -1.27 16.19
C ASN A 77 15.34 -2.53 15.55
N ALA A 78 15.18 -3.67 16.24
CA ALA A 78 15.74 -4.95 15.80
C ALA A 78 15.11 -5.47 14.49
N SER A 79 13.94 -4.96 14.09
CA SER A 79 13.30 -5.30 12.80
C SER A 79 13.88 -4.55 11.61
N GLY A 80 14.67 -3.49 11.82
CA GLY A 80 15.23 -2.67 10.74
C GLY A 80 14.18 -1.85 9.96
N ILE A 81 13.00 -1.63 10.56
CA ILE A 81 11.93 -0.80 10.00
C ILE A 81 12.18 0.64 10.42
N ALA A 82 12.31 1.53 9.45
CA ALA A 82 12.58 2.95 9.68
C ALA A 82 11.29 3.78 9.76
N ALA A 83 10.26 3.42 9.00
CA ALA A 83 8.98 4.12 8.99
C ALA A 83 7.84 3.20 8.53
N VAL A 84 6.62 3.56 8.92
CA VAL A 84 5.38 3.09 8.30
C VAL A 84 4.78 4.23 7.46
N ILE A 85 4.21 3.89 6.32
CA ILE A 85 3.52 4.79 5.41
C ILE A 85 2.10 4.28 5.25
N GLU A 86 1.13 5.11 5.60
CA GLU A 86 -0.29 4.79 5.55
C GLU A 86 -0.95 5.66 4.49
N CYS A 87 -1.62 5.03 3.52
CA CYS A 87 -2.34 5.73 2.47
C CYS A 87 -3.81 5.31 2.44
N LEU A 88 -4.72 6.28 2.55
CA LEU A 88 -6.14 6.05 2.33
C LEU A 88 -6.48 6.23 0.86
N VAL A 89 -7.10 5.20 0.27
CA VAL A 89 -7.50 5.18 -1.14
C VAL A 89 -9.00 5.00 -1.23
N GLU A 90 -9.67 5.93 -1.91
CA GLU A 90 -11.12 5.88 -2.10
C GLU A 90 -11.52 4.84 -3.16
N THR A 91 -12.59 4.12 -2.86
CA THR A 91 -13.23 3.13 -3.74
C THR A 91 -14.44 3.74 -4.42
N ASP A 92 -14.90 3.12 -5.50
CA ASP A 92 -16.10 3.56 -6.23
C ASP A 92 -17.42 3.42 -5.44
N SER A 93 -17.41 2.71 -4.30
CA SER A 93 -18.54 2.69 -3.35
C SER A 93 -18.56 3.88 -2.38
N GLY A 94 -17.52 4.72 -2.39
CA GLY A 94 -17.33 5.83 -1.46
C GLY A 94 -16.67 5.45 -0.13
N ALA A 95 -16.42 4.15 0.09
CA ALA A 95 -15.60 3.67 1.20
C ALA A 95 -14.09 3.81 0.89
N LYS A 96 -13.24 3.68 1.91
CA LYS A 96 -11.79 3.80 1.79
C LYS A 96 -11.08 2.48 2.11
N LEU A 97 -9.99 2.21 1.41
CA LEU A 97 -9.00 1.19 1.75
C LEU A 97 -7.79 1.86 2.41
N LEU A 98 -7.25 1.22 3.43
CA LEU A 98 -5.94 1.53 3.98
C LEU A 98 -4.90 0.64 3.27
N VAL A 99 -3.91 1.29 2.66
CA VAL A 99 -2.76 0.63 2.05
C VAL A 99 -1.52 1.02 2.84
N GLU A 100 -0.89 0.03 3.46
CA GLU A 100 0.22 0.22 4.39
C GLU A 100 1.52 -0.24 3.75
N PHE A 101 2.58 0.55 3.94
CA PHE A 101 3.93 0.20 3.53
C PHE A 101 4.89 0.36 4.70
N ILE A 102 5.97 -0.42 4.68
CA ILE A 102 7.10 -0.25 5.60
C ILE A 102 8.32 0.19 4.82
N SER A 103 9.04 1.19 5.32
CA SER A 103 10.38 1.54 4.84
C SER A 103 11.42 0.82 5.68
N THR A 104 12.37 0.19 5.00
CA THR A 104 13.54 -0.48 5.60
C THR A 104 14.81 0.03 4.94
N GLU A 105 15.98 -0.34 5.45
CA GLU A 105 17.25 -0.03 4.79
C GLU A 105 17.35 -0.59 3.36
N LYS A 106 16.56 -1.62 3.03
CA LYS A 106 16.55 -2.27 1.72
C LYS A 106 15.54 -1.66 0.75
N GLY A 107 14.73 -0.71 1.21
CA GLY A 107 13.67 -0.06 0.45
C GLY A 107 12.29 -0.20 1.09
N ILE A 108 11.28 0.20 0.32
CA ILE A 108 9.87 0.18 0.73
C ILE A 108 9.25 -1.16 0.34
N ILE A 109 8.46 -1.71 1.25
CA ILE A 109 7.71 -2.94 1.05
C ILE A 109 6.23 -2.67 1.27
N LEU A 110 5.36 -3.16 0.37
CA LEU A 110 3.93 -3.16 0.64
C LEU A 110 3.66 -4.13 1.80
N GLU A 111 3.11 -3.62 2.90
CA GLU A 111 2.87 -4.42 4.09
C GLU A 111 1.52 -5.10 4.01
N HIS A 112 0.45 -4.31 3.84
CA HIS A 112 -0.92 -4.76 4.03
C HIS A 112 -1.92 -3.90 3.26
N ILE A 113 -3.06 -4.50 2.88
CA ILE A 113 -4.24 -3.83 2.31
C ILE A 113 -5.43 -4.22 3.17
N SER A 114 -6.17 -3.24 3.68
CA SER A 114 -7.34 -3.47 4.54
C SER A 114 -8.45 -2.44 4.30
N THR A 115 -9.66 -2.74 4.78
CA THR A 115 -10.77 -1.78 4.80
C THR A 115 -10.55 -0.74 5.89
N ALA A 116 -10.71 0.55 5.57
CA ALA A 116 -10.70 1.60 6.58
C ALA A 116 -12.10 1.71 7.22
N ALA A 117 -12.14 1.59 8.56
CA ALA A 117 -13.38 1.67 9.35
C ALA A 117 -13.80 3.12 9.66
#